data_AF-A0AA40F2Q6-F1
#
_entry.id   AF-A0AA40F2Q6-F1
#
_cell.length_a   1.000
_cell.length_b   1.000
_cell.length_c   1.000
_cell.angle_alpha   90.00
_cell.angle_beta   90.00
_cell.angle_gamma   90.00
#
_symmetry.space_group_name_H-M   'P 1'
#
loop_
_entity.id
_entity.type
_entity.pdbx_description
1 polymer ?
#
loop_
_entity_poly.entity_id
_entity_poly.type
_entity_poly.pdbx_seq_one_letter_code
_entity_poly.pdbx_strand_id
1 'polypeptide(L)'
;MTPPFAPSTWRMLGLSIAAGYTTLGLFAVCLPQRAALEYFAIPPRARGATKSPDQVSTKVTSTADAVDLLMPLIGARDISIGAALWALAYAGKWREFGTIVVAGTVLSAADGVAIYKFGGREKGSWITAAAAGWTVIGLVLLGH
;
A
#
# COMPACT_ATOMS: atom_id res chain seq x y z
N MET A 1 14.88 -24.99 -10.98
CA MET A 1 14.27 -25.49 -9.72
C MET A 1 12.76 -25.45 -9.92
N THR A 2 12.09 -26.60 -9.95
CA THR A 2 10.61 -26.64 -9.98
C THR A 2 10.10 -26.20 -8.61
N PRO A 3 9.18 -25.22 -8.53
CA PRO A 3 8.67 -24.79 -7.23
C PRO A 3 7.87 -25.93 -6.57
N PRO A 4 7.82 -25.98 -5.22
CA PRO A 4 7.21 -27.06 -4.47
C PRO A 4 5.67 -27.12 -4.58
N PHE A 5 5.04 -26.15 -5.26
CA PHE A 5 3.58 -26.02 -5.38
C PHE A 5 3.13 -25.95 -6.84
N ALA A 6 1.88 -26.34 -7.08
CA ALA A 6 1.26 -26.26 -8.40
C ALA A 6 1.20 -24.81 -8.92
N PRO A 7 1.33 -24.57 -10.25
CA PRO A 7 1.24 -23.23 -10.82
C PRO A 7 -0.04 -22.45 -10.47
N SER A 8 -1.17 -23.15 -10.28
CA SER A 8 -2.44 -22.54 -9.85
C SER A 8 -2.36 -21.91 -8.46
N THR A 9 -1.60 -22.51 -7.53
CA THR A 9 -1.39 -21.97 -6.18
C THR A 9 -0.68 -20.61 -6.25
N TRP A 10 0.37 -20.51 -7.06
CA TRP A 10 1.10 -19.25 -7.25
C TRP A 10 0.25 -18.17 -7.91
N ARG A 11 -0.62 -18.53 -8.85
CA ARG A 11 -1.58 -17.60 -9.44
C ARG A 11 -2.58 -17.07 -8.42
N MET A 12 -3.14 -17.93 -7.56
CA MET A 12 -4.02 -17.48 -6.47
C MET A 12 -3.29 -16.56 -5.48
N LEU A 13 -2.04 -16.89 -5.12
CA LEU A 13 -1.21 -16.02 -4.29
C LEU A 13 -0.91 -14.68 -4.99
N GLY A 14 -0.70 -14.67 -6.31
CA GLY A 14 -0.57 -13.43 -7.07
C GLY A 14 -1.87 -12.60 -7.02
N LEU A 15 -3.02 -13.23 -7.23
CA LEU A 15 -4.31 -12.55 -7.17
C LEU A 15 -4.62 -11.94 -5.79
N SER A 16 -4.16 -12.56 -4.70
CA SER A 16 -4.31 -11.95 -3.37
C SER A 16 -3.48 -10.67 -3.21
N ILE A 17 -2.33 -10.55 -3.89
CA ILE A 17 -1.54 -9.31 -3.96
C ILE A 17 -2.33 -8.23 -4.70
N ALA A 18 -2.95 -8.56 -5.84
CA ALA A 18 -3.80 -7.63 -6.58
C ALA A 18 -4.98 -7.11 -5.73
N ALA A 19 -5.67 -8.03 -5.04
CA ALA A 19 -6.73 -7.68 -4.10
C ALA A 19 -6.21 -6.78 -2.96
N GLY A 20 -5.03 -7.10 -2.41
CA GLY A 20 -4.39 -6.31 -1.36
C GLY A 20 -4.15 -4.86 -1.78
N TYR A 21 -3.50 -4.64 -2.93
CA TYR A 21 -3.29 -3.29 -3.46
C TYR A 21 -4.61 -2.53 -3.69
N THR A 22 -5.62 -3.20 -4.27
CA THR A 22 -6.93 -2.57 -4.47
C THR A 22 -7.60 -2.18 -3.14
N THR A 23 -7.60 -3.06 -2.15
CA THR A 23 -8.23 -2.80 -0.85
C THR A 23 -7.50 -1.71 -0.07
N LEU A 24 -6.17 -1.75 -0.02
CA LEU A 24 -5.36 -0.71 0.62
C LEU A 24 -5.58 0.64 -0.06
N GLY A 25 -5.60 0.65 -1.39
CA GLY A 25 -5.81 1.88 -2.13
C GLY A 25 -7.21 2.47 -1.94
N LEU A 26 -8.26 1.64 -1.96
CA LEU A 26 -9.62 2.07 -1.64
C LEU A 26 -9.73 2.61 -0.21
N PHE A 27 -9.09 1.95 0.75
CA PHE A 27 -9.09 2.42 2.14
C PHE A 27 -8.43 3.79 2.28
N ALA A 28 -7.30 4.03 1.61
CA ALA A 28 -6.60 5.31 1.63
C ALA A 28 -7.37 6.43 0.90
N VAL A 29 -8.10 6.12 -0.18
CA VAL A 29 -8.95 7.10 -0.89
C VAL A 29 -10.22 7.42 -0.11
N CYS A 30 -10.92 6.41 0.38
CA CYS A 30 -12.22 6.59 1.02
C CYS A 30 -12.12 7.09 2.47
N LEU A 31 -11.05 6.74 3.19
CA LEU A 31 -10.87 7.03 4.60
C LEU A 31 -9.46 7.56 4.90
N PRO A 32 -9.02 8.67 4.26
CA PRO A 32 -7.62 9.14 4.31
C PRO A 32 -7.13 9.42 5.74
N GLN A 33 -7.96 10.04 6.57
CA GLN A 33 -7.62 10.34 7.97
C GLN A 33 -7.47 9.06 8.83
N ARG A 34 -8.26 8.01 8.54
CA ARG A 34 -8.11 6.72 9.24
C ARG A 34 -6.89 5.96 8.75
N ALA A 35 -6.61 5.99 7.45
CA ALA A 35 -5.41 5.40 6.87
C ALA A 35 -4.14 6.06 7.42
N ALA A 36 -4.12 7.39 7.51
CA ALA A 36 -2.99 8.12 8.09
C ALA A 36 -2.75 7.79 9.57
N LEU A 37 -3.84 7.63 10.34
CA LEU A 37 -3.74 7.19 11.73
C LEU A 37 -3.20 5.76 11.83
N GLU A 38 -3.75 4.84 11.04
CA GLU A 38 -3.40 3.42 11.15
C GLU A 38 -1.97 3.13 10.69
N TYR A 39 -1.54 3.72 9.56
CA TYR A 39 -0.22 3.45 8.98
C TYR A 39 0.86 4.39 9.50
N PHE A 40 0.56 5.67 9.71
CA PHE A 40 1.59 6.67 10.04
C PHE A 40 1.44 7.24 11.46
N ALA A 41 0.49 6.74 12.26
CA ALA A 41 0.18 7.26 13.60
C ALA A 41 -0.15 8.76 13.61
N ILE A 42 -0.65 9.30 12.49
CA ILE A 42 -1.01 10.72 12.38
C ILE A 42 -2.44 10.89 12.92
N PRO A 43 -2.65 11.68 13.99
CA PRO A 43 -3.95 11.86 14.60
C PRO A 43 -4.94 12.55 13.63
N PRO A 44 -6.23 12.15 13.63
CA PRO A 44 -7.23 12.80 12.80
C PRO A 44 -7.41 14.26 13.19
N ARG A 45 -7.82 15.09 12.23
CA ARG A 45 -8.23 16.47 12.51
C ARG A 45 -9.26 16.52 13.64
N ALA A 46 -8.99 17.32 14.69
CA ALA A 46 -9.93 17.53 15.78
C ALA A 46 -11.25 18.11 15.24
N ARG A 47 -12.33 17.35 15.37
CA ARG A 47 -13.67 17.76 14.96
C ARG A 47 -14.16 18.81 15.97
N GLY A 48 -14.00 20.09 15.65
CA GLY A 48 -14.47 21.20 16.49
C GLY A 48 -13.47 22.33 16.76
N ALA A 49 -12.33 22.39 16.08
CA ALA A 49 -11.53 23.62 16.05
C ALA A 49 -12.30 24.70 15.25
N THR A 50 -13.24 25.35 15.92
CA THR A 50 -13.74 26.68 15.55
C THR A 50 -12.53 27.54 15.23
N LYS A 51 -12.59 28.24 14.09
CA LYS A 51 -11.58 29.22 13.69
C LYS A 51 -11.53 30.36 14.72
N SER A 52 -10.88 30.17 15.87
CA SER A 52 -10.40 31.31 16.67
C SER A 52 -9.20 31.91 15.93
N PRO A 53 -9.16 33.22 15.69
CA PRO A 53 -8.09 33.84 14.89
C PRO A 53 -6.73 33.84 15.59
N ASP A 54 -6.69 33.64 16.89
CA ASP A 54 -5.47 33.78 17.69
C ASP A 54 -5.12 32.47 18.38
N GLN A 55 -3.89 32.01 18.15
CA GLN A 55 -3.19 30.86 18.76
C GLN A 55 -3.12 29.56 17.92
N VAL A 56 -2.22 29.62 16.93
CA VAL A 56 -1.11 28.66 16.73
C VAL A 56 -1.42 27.19 17.06
N SER A 57 -1.95 26.49 16.06
CA SER A 57 -1.53 25.11 15.78
C SER A 57 -1.33 24.93 14.26
N THR A 58 -0.57 25.86 13.66
CA THR A 58 -0.22 25.87 12.23
C THR A 58 0.34 24.53 11.74
N LYS A 59 1.06 23.80 12.61
CA LYS A 59 1.64 22.49 12.30
C LYS A 59 0.58 21.37 12.19
N VAL A 60 -0.51 21.43 12.95
CA VAL A 60 -1.58 20.40 12.93
C VAL A 60 -2.49 20.62 11.73
N THR A 61 -2.82 21.87 11.40
CA THR A 61 -3.62 22.21 10.21
C THR A 61 -2.88 21.83 8.93
N SER A 62 -1.59 22.16 8.80
CA SER A 62 -0.82 21.80 7.59
C SER A 62 -0.64 20.29 7.41
N THR A 63 -0.53 19.54 8.52
CA THR A 63 -0.36 18.08 8.47
C THR A 63 -1.68 17.37 8.11
N ALA A 64 -2.80 17.82 8.67
CA ALA A 64 -4.11 17.27 8.34
C ALA A 64 -4.49 17.56 6.89
N ASP A 65 -4.24 18.77 6.40
CA ASP A 65 -4.50 19.14 5.01
C ASP A 65 -3.56 18.38 4.04
N ALA A 66 -2.31 18.12 4.45
CA ALA A 66 -1.40 17.27 3.68
C ALA A 66 -1.86 15.81 3.64
N VAL A 67 -2.43 15.27 4.72
CA VAL A 67 -3.01 13.91 4.75
C VAL A 67 -4.18 13.79 3.77
N ASP A 68 -5.06 14.78 3.73
CA ASP A 68 -6.22 14.79 2.84
C ASP A 68 -5.83 14.84 1.35
N LEU A 69 -4.64 15.37 1.03
CA LEU A 69 -4.10 15.37 -0.32
C LEU A 69 -3.27 14.11 -0.64
N LEU A 70 -2.36 13.73 0.27
CA LEU A 70 -1.36 12.70 0.03
C LEU A 70 -1.92 11.27 0.17
N MET A 71 -2.83 11.02 1.12
CA MET A 71 -3.38 9.67 1.29
C MET A 71 -4.22 9.20 0.10
N PRO A 72 -5.11 10.03 -0.50
CA PRO A 72 -5.79 9.64 -1.72
C PRO A 72 -4.84 9.43 -2.89
N LEU A 73 -3.72 10.18 -2.97
CA LEU A 73 -2.71 9.99 -4.01
C LEU A 73 -1.99 8.63 -3.86
N ILE A 74 -1.61 8.26 -2.64
CA ILE A 74 -1.09 6.93 -2.32
C ILE A 74 -2.13 5.86 -2.65
N GLY A 75 -3.39 6.11 -2.33
CA GLY A 75 -4.45 5.17 -2.63
C GLY A 75 -4.72 4.97 -4.12
N ALA A 76 -4.68 6.05 -4.90
CA ALA A 76 -4.83 6.01 -6.36
C ALA A 76 -3.67 5.23 -7.02
N ARG A 77 -2.45 5.38 -6.50
CA ARG A 77 -1.28 4.57 -6.90
C ARG A 77 -1.53 3.08 -6.68
N ASP A 78 -1.98 2.70 -5.49
CA ASP A 78 -2.22 1.30 -5.15
C ASP A 78 -3.39 0.70 -5.96
N ILE A 79 -4.47 1.46 -6.17
CA ILE A 79 -5.57 1.05 -7.07
C ILE A 79 -5.06 0.85 -8.50
N SER A 80 -4.18 1.73 -8.99
CA SER A 80 -3.62 1.62 -10.34
C SER A 80 -2.78 0.35 -10.50
N ILE A 81 -1.96 0.00 -9.49
CA ILE A 81 -1.19 -1.25 -9.45
C ILE A 81 -2.14 -2.45 -9.42
N GLY A 82 -3.14 -2.43 -8.52
CA GLY A 82 -4.14 -3.48 -8.41
C GLY A 82 -4.90 -3.70 -9.73
N ALA A 83 -5.34 -2.62 -10.38
CA ALA A 83 -6.02 -2.68 -11.67
C ALA A 83 -5.13 -3.26 -12.79
N ALA A 84 -3.86 -2.86 -12.85
CA ALA A 84 -2.90 -3.42 -13.80
C ALA A 84 -2.70 -4.93 -13.58
N LEU A 85 -2.56 -5.36 -12.33
CA LEU A 85 -2.46 -6.77 -11.97
C LEU A 85 -3.72 -7.56 -12.35
N TRP A 86 -4.91 -7.03 -12.07
CA TRP A 86 -6.18 -7.66 -12.49
C TRP A 86 -6.28 -7.80 -14.01
N ALA A 87 -5.90 -6.76 -14.76
CA ALA A 87 -5.93 -6.79 -16.22
C ALA A 87 -4.96 -7.84 -16.79
N LEU A 88 -3.73 -7.93 -16.25
CA LEU A 88 -2.76 -8.93 -16.67
C LEU A 88 -3.18 -10.35 -16.31
N ALA A 89 -3.75 -10.55 -15.13
CA ALA A 89 -4.29 -11.85 -14.72
C ALA A 89 -5.45 -12.29 -15.63
N TYR A 90 -6.35 -11.38 -15.98
CA TYR A 90 -7.44 -11.65 -16.91
C TYR A 90 -6.93 -12.01 -18.31
N ALA A 91 -5.87 -11.35 -18.78
CA ALA A 91 -5.21 -11.66 -20.04
C ALA A 91 -4.30 -12.91 -20.00
N GLY A 92 -4.17 -13.58 -18.84
CA GLY A 92 -3.29 -14.74 -18.65
C GLY A 92 -1.78 -14.42 -18.72
N LYS A 93 -1.39 -13.15 -18.63
CA LYS A 93 -0.02 -12.65 -18.75
C LYS A 93 0.73 -12.68 -17.42
N TRP A 94 1.01 -13.89 -16.94
CA TRP A 94 1.55 -14.13 -15.60
C TRP A 94 3.02 -13.69 -15.41
N ARG A 95 3.81 -13.65 -16.48
CA ARG A 95 5.20 -13.16 -16.42
C ARG A 95 5.23 -11.66 -16.20
N GLU A 96 4.45 -10.91 -16.97
CA GLU A 96 4.27 -9.47 -16.81
C GLU A 96 3.63 -9.12 -15.46
N PHE A 97 2.69 -9.95 -15.00
CA PHE A 97 2.13 -9.84 -13.65
C PHE A 97 3.24 -9.92 -12.59
N GLY A 98 4.11 -10.94 -12.69
CA GLY A 98 5.27 -11.10 -11.81
C GLY A 98 6.20 -9.89 -11.84
N THR A 99 6.46 -9.31 -13.01
CA THR A 99 7.25 -8.08 -13.15
C THR A 99 6.65 -6.92 -12.37
N ILE A 100 5.34 -6.69 -12.47
CA ILE A 100 4.67 -5.60 -11.74
C ILE A 100 4.72 -5.85 -10.23
N VAL A 101 4.52 -7.10 -9.79
CA VAL A 101 4.63 -7.43 -8.36
C VAL A 101 6.03 -7.12 -7.83
N VAL A 102 7.08 -7.54 -8.54
CA VAL A 102 8.47 -7.26 -8.13
C VAL A 102 8.77 -5.75 -8.18
N ALA A 103 8.27 -5.02 -9.17
CA ALA A 103 8.41 -3.56 -9.20
C ALA A 103 7.67 -2.89 -8.02
N GLY A 104 6.47 -3.39 -7.68
CA GLY A 104 5.66 -2.91 -6.57
C GLY A 104 6.30 -3.12 -5.19
N THR A 105 7.23 -4.07 -5.05
CA THR A 105 7.88 -4.30 -3.74
C THR A 105 8.88 -3.19 -3.38
N VAL A 106 9.42 -2.48 -4.37
CA VAL A 106 10.22 -1.26 -4.15
C VAL A 106 9.37 -0.18 -3.48
N LEU A 107 8.13 -0.02 -3.95
CA LEU A 107 7.16 0.90 -3.35
C LEU A 107 6.77 0.46 -1.93
N SER A 108 6.46 -0.82 -1.74
CA SER A 108 6.13 -1.34 -0.40
C SER A 108 7.30 -1.22 0.58
N ALA A 109 8.55 -1.35 0.13
CA ALA A 109 9.72 -1.11 0.95
C ALA A 109 9.85 0.37 1.34
N ALA A 110 9.63 1.29 0.40
CA ALA A 110 9.63 2.72 0.68
C ALA A 110 8.54 3.11 1.70
N ASP A 111 7.32 2.58 1.53
CA ASP A 111 6.21 2.78 2.46
C ASP A 111 6.54 2.17 3.84
N GLY A 112 7.13 0.96 3.87
CA GLY A 112 7.59 0.30 5.10
C GLY A 112 8.62 1.13 5.87
N VAL A 113 9.57 1.76 5.18
CA VAL A 113 10.54 2.69 5.81
C VAL A 113 9.85 3.93 6.37
N ALA A 114 8.89 4.50 5.64
CA ALA A 114 8.12 5.64 6.13
C ALA A 114 7.31 5.27 7.38
N ILE A 115 6.61 4.13 7.36
CA ILE A 115 5.82 3.62 8.48
C ILE A 115 6.73 3.26 9.66
N TYR A 116 7.89 2.67 9.43
CA TYR A 116 8.86 2.40 10.50
C TYR A 116 9.30 3.67 11.23
N LYS A 117 9.48 4.76 10.48
CA LYS A 117 9.90 6.06 11.03
C LYS A 117 8.77 6.80 11.76
N PHE A 118 7.53 6.71 11.26
CA PHE A 118 6.42 7.54 11.74
C PHE A 118 5.33 6.75 12.49
N GLY A 119 4.98 5.55 12.03
CA GLY A 119 3.94 4.68 12.60
C GLY A 119 4.43 3.65 13.62
N GLY A 120 5.76 3.52 13.81
CA GLY A 120 6.35 2.65 14.82
C GLY A 120 7.01 1.39 14.25
N ARG A 121 7.96 0.83 15.02
CA ARG A 121 8.85 -0.25 14.59
C ARG A 121 8.11 -1.55 14.25
N GLU A 122 7.08 -1.87 15.04
CA GLU A 122 6.26 -3.09 14.86
C GLU A 122 5.52 -3.07 13.52
N LYS A 123 4.73 -2.01 13.27
CA LYS A 123 3.95 -1.85 12.04
C LYS A 123 4.82 -1.81 10.78
N GLY A 124 5.92 -1.06 10.82
CA GLY A 124 6.84 -0.95 9.68
C GLY A 124 7.56 -2.27 9.37
N SER A 125 7.94 -3.03 10.40
CA SER A 125 8.56 -4.34 10.22
C SER A 125 7.61 -5.34 9.56
N TRP A 126 6.32 -5.29 9.90
CA TRP A 126 5.35 -6.25 9.38
C TRP A 126 5.10 -6.03 7.88
N ILE A 127 4.94 -4.77 7.46
CA ILE A 127 4.75 -4.39 6.06
C ILE A 127 5.98 -4.76 5.22
N THR A 128 7.18 -4.55 5.77
CA THR A 128 8.42 -4.91 5.08
C THR A 128 8.55 -6.43 4.88
N ALA A 129 8.19 -7.23 5.88
CA ALA A 129 8.19 -8.68 5.76
C ALA A 129 7.10 -9.20 4.81
N ALA A 130 5.92 -8.57 4.80
CA ALA A 130 4.88 -8.86 3.80
C ALA A 130 5.37 -8.56 2.37
N ALA A 131 6.06 -7.43 2.17
CA ALA A 131 6.67 -7.07 0.89
C ALA A 131 7.74 -8.07 0.43
N ALA A 132 8.55 -8.60 1.36
CA ALA A 132 9.50 -9.66 1.05
C ALA A 132 8.78 -10.94 0.58
N GLY A 133 7.68 -11.33 1.23
CA GLY A 133 6.84 -12.45 0.81
C GLY A 133 6.25 -12.26 -0.59
N TRP A 134 5.73 -11.07 -0.89
CA TRP A 134 5.22 -10.71 -2.23
C TRP A 134 6.31 -10.75 -3.30
N THR A 135 7.53 -10.35 -2.96
CA THR A 135 8.69 -10.43 -3.88
C THR A 135 8.95 -11.87 -4.30
N VAL A 136 8.91 -12.82 -3.36
CA VAL A 136 9.10 -14.25 -3.66
C VAL A 136 8.01 -14.74 -4.62
N ILE A 137 6.74 -14.38 -4.38
CA ILE A 137 5.62 -14.74 -5.26
C ILE A 137 5.84 -14.16 -6.67
N GLY A 138 6.22 -12.88 -6.77
CA GLY A 138 6.49 -12.22 -8.05
C GLY A 138 7.64 -12.87 -8.83
N LEU A 139 8.74 -13.23 -8.15
CA LEU A 139 9.87 -13.92 -8.76
C LEU A 139 9.51 -15.32 -9.27
N VAL A 140 8.66 -16.05 -8.55
CA VAL A 140 8.17 -17.35 -9.04
C VAL A 140 7.26 -17.18 -10.27
N LEU A 141 6.38 -16.17 -10.27
CA LEU A 141 5.51 -15.89 -11.41
C LEU A 141 6.29 -15.42 -12.66
N LEU A 142 7.44 -14.77 -12.49
CA LEU A 142 8.33 -14.40 -13.60
C LEU A 142 8.95 -15.61 -14.33
N GLY A 143 9.15 -16.71 -13.59
CA GLY A 143 9.75 -17.94 -14.08
C GLY A 143 8.77 -18.91 -14.77
N HIS A 144 7.47 -18.61 -14.78
CA HIS A 144 6.40 -19.44 -15.33
C HIS A 144 5.67 -18.74 -16.46
#